data_AF-A0A1V4W5S8-F1
#
_entry.id   AF-A0A1V4W5S8-F1
#
_cell.length_a   1.000
_cell.length_b   1.000
_cell.length_c   1.000
_cell.angle_alpha   90.00
_cell.angle_beta   90.00
_cell.angle_gamma   90.00
#
_symmetry.space_group_name_H-M   'P 1'
#
loop_
_entity.id
_entity.type
_entity.pdbx_description
1 polymer ?
#
loop_
_entity_poly.entity_id
_entity_poly.type
_entity_poly.pdbx_seq_one_letter_code
_entity_poly.pdbx_strand_id
1 'polypeptide(L)' 'MLNFTEAVKKIMSEKNITIAQVARETGYSWQYINDLLKNKRRWNEEIMGKVGKVVGLEIRYQPKATGTDGQ' A
#
# COMPACT_ATOMS: atom_id res chain seq x y z
N MET A 1 5.69 -2.16 -14.49
CA MET A 1 4.42 -1.88 -13.79
C MET A 1 4.77 -1.68 -12.33
N LEU A 2 4.46 -0.51 -11.76
CA LEU A 2 4.78 -0.22 -10.36
C LEU A 2 3.89 -1.07 -9.45
N ASN A 3 4.46 -1.91 -8.61
CA ASN A 3 3.66 -2.66 -7.63
C ASN A 3 3.36 -1.79 -6.38
N PHE A 4 2.40 -2.21 -5.56
CA PHE A 4 1.99 -1.44 -4.38
C PHE A 4 3.17 -1.13 -3.43
N THR A 5 4.06 -2.10 -3.20
CA THR A 5 5.24 -1.91 -2.35
C THR A 5 6.15 -0.80 -2.87
N GLU A 6 6.39 -0.75 -4.18
CA GLU A 6 7.22 0.29 -4.81
C GLU A 6 6.54 1.65 -4.74
N ALA A 7 5.22 1.72 -4.94
CA ALA A 7 4.44 2.95 -4.80
C ALA A 7 4.55 3.53 -3.38
N VAL A 8 4.39 2.68 -2.37
CA VAL A 8 4.53 3.08 -0.96
C VAL A 8 5.95 3.60 -0.68
N LYS A 9 6.99 2.87 -1.09
CA LYS A 9 8.39 3.29 -0.87
C LYS A 9 8.71 4.63 -1.52
N LYS A 10 8.25 4.84 -2.75
CA LYS A 10 8.46 6.09 -3.49
C LYS A 10 7.87 7.27 -2.72
N ILE A 11 6.61 7.17 -2.30
CA ILE A 11 5.93 8.25 -1.59
C ILE A 11 6.51 8.46 -0.19
N MET A 12 6.91 7.38 0.50
CA MET A 12 7.63 7.49 1.77
C MET A 12 8.92 8.31 1.60
N SER A 13 9.69 8.06 0.54
CA SER A 13 10.90 8.83 0.24
C SER A 13 10.60 10.29 -0.13
N GLU A 14 9.58 10.54 -0.93
CA GLU A 14 9.19 11.90 -1.36
C GLU A 14 8.68 12.76 -0.19
N LYS A 15 7.94 12.15 0.74
CA LYS A 15 7.33 12.83 1.90
C LYS A 15 8.16 12.73 3.18
N ASN A 16 9.37 12.15 3.12
CA ASN A 16 10.20 11.85 4.29
C ASN A 16 9.44 11.09 5.41
N ILE A 17 8.53 10.19 5.03
CA ILE A 17 7.78 9.35 5.97
C ILE A 17 8.65 8.14 6.32
N THR A 18 8.91 7.97 7.60
CA THR A 18 9.71 6.86 8.13
C THR A 18 8.85 5.61 8.37
N ILE A 19 9.50 4.43 8.38
CA ILE A 19 8.84 3.16 8.75
C ILE A 19 8.25 3.25 10.17
N ALA A 20 8.92 3.98 11.08
CA ALA A 20 8.46 4.17 12.45
C ALA A 20 7.15 4.98 12.52
N GLN A 21 7.01 6.03 11.70
CA GLN A 21 5.76 6.76 11.59
C GLN A 21 4.64 5.87 11.04
N VAL A 22 4.90 5.10 9.99
CA VAL A 22 3.90 4.17 9.45
C VAL A 22 3.48 3.15 10.50
N ALA A 23 4.42 2.55 11.23
CA ALA A 23 4.13 1.61 12.32
C ALA A 23 3.23 2.25 13.39
N ARG A 24 3.58 3.46 13.85
CA ARG A 24 2.81 4.20 14.86
C ARG A 24 1.38 4.51 14.41
N GLU A 25 1.22 5.04 13.20
CA GLU A 25 -0.09 5.47 12.67
C GLU A 25 -0.98 4.28 12.30
N THR A 26 -0.39 3.16 11.90
CA THR A 26 -1.16 1.95 11.53
C THR A 26 -1.43 1.01 12.69
N GLY A 27 -0.73 1.17 13.82
CA GLY A 27 -0.84 0.31 15.02
C GLY A 27 -0.09 -1.02 14.91
N TYR A 28 0.78 -1.20 13.89
CA TYR A 28 1.59 -2.40 13.72
C TYR A 28 3.02 -2.20 14.22
N SER A 29 3.74 -3.30 14.47
CA SER A 29 5.15 -3.22 14.84
C SER A 29 6.00 -2.71 13.68
N TRP A 30 7.13 -2.09 14.02
CA TRP A 30 8.12 -1.66 13.02
C TRP A 30 8.58 -2.83 12.14
N GLN A 31 8.84 -4.00 12.75
CA GLN A 31 9.23 -5.21 12.00
C GLN A 31 8.15 -5.65 11.01
N TYR A 32 6.87 -5.58 11.40
CA TYR A 32 5.76 -5.96 10.52
C TYR A 32 5.71 -5.09 9.26
N ILE A 33 5.84 -3.77 9.42
CA ILE A 33 5.89 -2.82 8.29
C ILE A 33 7.15 -3.05 7.45
N ASN A 34 8.30 -3.22 8.08
CA ASN A 34 9.56 -3.48 7.38
C ASN A 34 9.51 -4.79 6.55
N ASP A 35 8.87 -5.84 7.05
CA ASP A 35 8.71 -7.10 6.33
C ASP A 35 7.78 -6.98 5.12
N LEU A 36 6.70 -6.19 5.23
CA LEU A 36 5.83 -5.85 4.09
C LEU A 36 6.63 -5.10 3.01
N LEU A 37 7.42 -4.11 3.40
CA LEU A 37 8.23 -3.32 2.46
C LEU A 37 9.36 -4.16 1.83
N LYS A 38 9.85 -5.19 2.50
CA LYS A 38 10.84 -6.14 1.97
C LYS A 38 10.22 -7.30 1.19
N ASN A 39 8.90 -7.30 0.96
CA ASN A 39 8.16 -8.41 0.34
C ASN A 39 8.34 -9.76 1.07
N LYS A 40 8.72 -9.73 2.35
CA LYS A 40 8.77 -10.93 3.21
C LYS A 40 7.39 -11.34 3.72
N ARG A 41 6.42 -10.43 3.61
CA ARG A 41 5.02 -10.62 3.99
C ARG A 41 4.11 -10.11 2.88
N ARG A 42 2.97 -10.79 2.69
CA ARG A 42 1.94 -10.39 1.73
C ARG A 42 1.10 -9.25 2.30
N TRP A 43 0.83 -8.25 1.46
CA TRP A 43 -0.15 -7.22 1.74
C TRP A 43 -1.57 -7.81 1.73
N ASN A 44 -2.34 -7.54 2.77
CA ASN A 44 -3.79 -7.75 2.78
C ASN A 44 -4.52 -6.42 2.59
N GLU A 45 -5.80 -6.46 2.24
CA GLU A 45 -6.57 -5.25 1.96
C GLU A 45 -6.60 -4.27 3.14
N GLU A 46 -6.75 -4.78 4.36
CA GLU A 46 -6.79 -3.97 5.57
C GLU A 46 -5.50 -3.14 5.76
N ILE A 47 -4.32 -3.78 5.68
CA ILE A 47 -3.04 -3.08 5.85
C ILE A 47 -2.73 -2.19 4.65
N MET A 48 -3.11 -2.58 3.43
CA MET A 48 -2.99 -1.71 2.26
C MET A 48 -3.78 -0.42 2.46
N GLY A 49 -5.02 -0.52 2.96
CA GLY A 49 -5.86 0.65 3.25
C GLY A 49 -5.28 1.55 4.35
N LYS A 50 -4.78 0.96 5.44
CA LYS A 50 -4.16 1.70 6.55
C LYS A 50 -2.88 2.41 6.11
N VAL A 51 -1.94 1.69 5.51
CA VAL A 51 -0.68 2.28 5.01
C VAL A 51 -0.97 3.32 3.93
N GLY A 52 -1.93 3.03 3.04
CA GLY A 52 -2.40 3.95 2.00
C GLY A 52 -2.82 5.29 2.60
N LYS A 53 -3.69 5.29 3.61
CA LYS A 53 -4.10 6.52 4.33
C LYS A 53 -2.92 7.29 4.91
N VAL A 54 -1.95 6.62 5.51
CA VAL A 54 -0.77 7.26 6.14
C VAL A 54 0.12 7.94 5.09
N VAL A 55 0.38 7.26 3.97
CA VAL A 55 1.27 7.81 2.93
C VAL A 55 0.52 8.70 1.93
N GLY A 56 -0.81 8.73 1.98
CA GLY A 56 -1.66 9.46 1.03
C GLY A 56 -1.83 8.75 -0.32
N LEU A 57 -1.91 7.42 -0.30
CA LEU A 57 -2.31 6.55 -1.41
C LEU A 57 -3.78 6.16 -1.28
N GLU A 58 -4.50 6.21 -2.41
CA GLU A 58 -5.88 5.74 -2.52
C GLU A 58 -5.93 4.46 -3.34
N ILE A 59 -6.65 3.45 -2.84
CA ILE A 59 -6.88 2.18 -3.55
C ILE A 59 -8.28 2.26 -4.15
N ARG A 60 -8.37 2.12 -5.48
CA ARG A 60 -9.64 2.15 -6.20
C ARG A 60 -9.89 0.82 -6.88
N TYR A 61 -11.09 0.30 -6.72
CA TYR A 61 -11.59 -0.85 -7.46
C TYR A 61 -12.27 -0.37 -8.73
N GLN A 62 -11.93 -1.00 -9.85
CA GLN A 62 -12.59 -0.75 -11.13
C GLN A 62 -13.16 -2.07 -11.63
N PRO A 63 -14.39 -2.07 -12.18
CA PRO A 63 -14.89 -3.23 -12.88
C PRO A 63 -13.92 -3.55 -14.00
N LYS A 64 -13.57 -4.84 -14.13
CA LYS A 64 -12.88 -5.30 -15.33
C LYS A 64 -13.81 -4.98 -16.49
N ALA A 65 -13.34 -4.23 -17.48
CA ALA A 65 -14.12 -4.00 -18.69
C ALA A 65 -14.46 -5.37 -19.28
N THR A 66 -15.66 -5.87 -18.97
CA THR A 66 -16.29 -6.95 -19.70
C THR A 66 -16.70 -6.30 -21.00
N GLY A 67 -16.03 -6.67 -22.10
CA GLY A 67 -16.45 -6.26 -23.43
C GLY A 67 -17.95 -6.48 -23.55
N THR A 68 -18.67 -5.41 -23.86
CA THR A 68 -20.07 -5.47 -24.25
C THR A 68 -20.10 -6.13 -25.63
N ASP A 69 -20.03 -7.46 -25.67
CA ASP A 69 -20.63 -8.22 -26.77
C ASP A 69 -22.15 -8.20 -26.53
N GLY A 70 -22.79 -7.07 -26.85
CA GLY A 70 -24.23 -6.98 -27.10
C GLY A 70 -24.41 -7.09 -28.62
N GLN A 71 -24.91 -8.23 -29.11
CA GLN A 71 -26.33 -8.51 -29.39
C GLN A 71 -26.91 -7.65 -30.50
#